data_AF-A0AB32VIJ0-F1
#
_entry.id   AF-A0AB32VIJ0-F1
#
_cell.length_a   1.000
_cell.length_b   1.000
_cell.length_c   1.000
_cell.angle_alpha   90.00
_cell.angle_beta   90.00
_cell.angle_gamma   90.00
#
_symmetry.space_group_name_H-M   'P 1'
#
loop_
_entity.id
_entity.type
_entity.pdbx_description
1 polymer ?
#
loop_
_entity_poly.entity_id
_entity_poly.type
_entity_poly.pdbx_seq_one_letter_code
_entity_poly.pdbx_strand_id
1 'polypeptide(L)'
;MAIRLPGAAKHILRRSALTANKRCSTSLDVPKGFFPVYVGESQRKRFLVPLSFLNQPLFQDLLSKAEEEFGYDHPMGAVTIPCREDAFLDVTSRLN
;
A
#
# COMPACT_ATOMS: atom_id res chain seq x y z
N MET A 1 21.61 26.23 60.98
CA MET A 1 21.59 24.80 60.61
C MET A 1 20.99 24.65 59.22
N ALA A 2 21.76 24.01 58.34
CA ALA A 2 21.51 23.52 56.97
C ALA A 2 20.25 23.92 56.18
N ILE A 3 20.51 24.71 55.14
CA ILE A 3 19.84 24.70 53.82
C ILE A 3 19.84 23.28 53.23
N ARG A 4 18.68 22.79 52.77
CA ARG A 4 18.58 21.61 51.90
C ARG A 4 18.08 22.02 50.52
N LEU A 5 18.99 21.96 49.55
CA LEU A 5 18.70 21.98 48.12
C LEU A 5 18.54 20.53 47.62
N PRO A 6 17.40 20.11 47.06
CA PRO A 6 17.32 18.89 46.27
C PRO A 6 17.85 19.16 44.86
N GLY A 7 18.81 18.34 44.44
CA GLY A 7 19.62 18.52 43.25
C GLY A 7 18.89 18.33 41.92
N ALA A 8 19.51 18.89 40.89
CA ALA A 8 19.17 18.66 39.49
C ALA A 8 19.57 17.23 39.08
N ALA A 9 18.58 16.44 38.62
CA ALA A 9 18.80 15.22 37.86
C ALA A 9 17.82 15.14 36.69
N LYS A 10 18.20 15.83 35.60
CA LYS A 10 17.98 15.54 34.18
C LYS A 10 17.40 14.13 33.89
N HIS A 11 16.07 14.03 33.87
CA HIS A 11 15.39 12.92 33.22
C HIS A 11 15.24 13.25 31.74
N ILE A 12 16.16 12.68 30.98
CA ILE A 12 16.04 12.10 29.63
C ILE A 12 14.79 12.56 28.87
N LEU A 13 15.05 13.35 27.83
CA LEU A 13 14.17 13.69 26.72
C LEU A 13 13.17 12.56 26.47
N ARG A 14 11.90 12.83 26.77
CA ARG A 14 10.78 12.02 26.32
C ARG A 14 10.77 12.11 24.80
N ARG A 15 11.52 11.21 24.16
CA ARG A 15 11.47 10.95 22.72
C ARG A 15 10.13 10.27 22.50
N SER A 16 9.07 11.08 22.47
CA SER A 16 7.78 10.66 21.93
C SER A 16 8.08 10.36 20.47
N ALA A 17 8.43 9.11 20.21
CA ALA A 17 8.41 8.55 18.87
C ALA A 17 7.11 9.04 18.26
N LEU A 18 7.22 9.75 17.14
CA LEU A 18 6.12 10.02 16.25
C LEU A 18 5.48 8.65 16.01
N THR A 19 4.46 8.32 16.81
CA THR A 19 3.66 7.13 16.62
C THR A 19 3.02 7.39 15.29
N ALA A 20 3.67 6.77 14.31
CA ALA A 20 3.34 6.83 12.91
C ALA A 20 1.84 6.87 12.79
N ASN A 21 1.37 7.84 12.01
CA ASN A 21 0.01 7.98 11.60
C ASN A 21 -0.41 6.63 10.98
N LYS A 22 -0.88 5.70 11.83
CA LYS A 22 -1.35 4.39 11.41
C LYS A 22 -2.74 4.68 10.88
N ARG A 23 -2.76 5.22 9.65
CA ARG A 23 -3.92 5.10 8.79
C ARG A 23 -4.22 3.60 8.80
N CYS A 24 -5.27 3.23 9.53
CA CYS A 24 -5.89 1.92 9.43
C CYS A 24 -6.45 1.81 8.01
N SER A 25 -5.59 1.55 7.03
CA SER A 25 -6.03 0.85 5.83
C SER A 25 -6.11 -0.62 6.23
N THR A 26 -7.18 -1.27 5.81
CA THR A 26 -7.49 -2.68 6.00
C THR A 26 -6.53 -3.62 5.23
N SER A 27 -5.24 -3.30 5.25
CA SER A 27 -4.14 -3.93 4.50
C SER A 27 -3.41 -5.01 5.31
N LEU A 28 -4.08 -5.64 6.27
CA LEU A 28 -3.48 -6.46 7.31
C LEU A 28 -2.71 -7.71 6.84
N ASP A 29 -2.68 -8.05 5.56
CA ASP A 29 -1.94 -9.22 5.06
C ASP A 29 -1.46 -9.06 3.61
N VAL A 30 -0.76 -7.96 3.31
CA VAL A 30 -0.01 -7.87 2.04
C VAL A 30 1.47 -8.04 2.34
N PRO A 31 2.11 -9.13 1.87
CA PRO A 31 3.54 -9.31 2.05
C PRO A 31 4.30 -8.17 1.39
N LYS A 32 5.40 -7.74 2.03
CA LYS A 32 6.26 -6.69 1.50
C LYS A 32 6.73 -7.07 0.09
N GLY A 33 6.62 -6.15 -0.85
CA GLY A 33 6.96 -6.42 -2.25
C GLY A 33 5.77 -6.79 -3.12
N PHE A 34 4.56 -6.83 -2.57
CA PHE A 34 3.32 -7.03 -3.32
C PHE A 34 2.37 -5.84 -3.14
N PHE A 35 1.46 -5.67 -4.09
CA PHE A 35 0.37 -4.70 -3.99
C PHE A 35 -0.97 -5.37 -4.36
N PRO A 36 -2.09 -4.95 -3.73
CA PRO A 36 -3.40 -5.48 -4.03
C PRO A 36 -3.98 -4.87 -5.31
N VAL A 37 -4.51 -5.73 -6.17
CA VAL A 37 -5.23 -5.35 -7.39
C VAL A 37 -6.62 -6.00 -7.36
N TYR A 38 -7.66 -5.22 -7.62
CA TYR A 38 -9.00 -5.74 -7.83
C TYR A 38 -9.26 -5.88 -9.32
N VAL A 39 -9.62 -7.08 -9.76
CA VAL A 39 -9.89 -7.40 -11.16
C VAL A 39 -11.33 -7.86 -11.29
N GLY A 40 -12.01 -7.37 -12.33
CA GLY A 40 -13.36 -7.78 -12.69
C GLY A 40 -14.42 -6.68 -12.55
N GLU A 41 -15.35 -6.65 -13.49
CA GLU A 41 -16.44 -5.67 -13.57
C GLU A 41 -17.56 -5.96 -12.55
N SER A 42 -17.99 -7.23 -12.43
CA SER A 42 -19.09 -7.63 -11.54
C SER A 42 -18.63 -8.29 -10.24
N GLN A 43 -17.59 -9.14 -10.30
CA GLN A 43 -16.98 -9.76 -9.13
C GLN A 43 -15.53 -9.28 -9.02
N ARG A 44 -15.30 -8.26 -8.18
CA ARG A 44 -13.97 -7.72 -7.94
C ARG A 44 -13.17 -8.71 -7.10
N LYS A 45 -12.36 -9.53 -7.75
CA LYS A 45 -11.46 -10.48 -7.10
C LYS A 45 -10.14 -9.80 -6.77
N ARG A 46 -9.66 -10.00 -5.56
CA ARG A 46 -8.40 -9.43 -5.08
C ARG A 46 -7.23 -10.34 -5.46
N PHE A 47 -6.28 -9.78 -6.20
CA PHE A 47 -5.00 -10.40 -6.53
C PHE A 47 -3.87 -9.66 -5.82
N LEU A 48 -2.82 -10.40 -5.48
CA LEU A 48 -1.56 -9.83 -4.99
C LEU A 48 -0.53 -9.93 -6.09
N VAL A 49 -0.09 -8.77 -6.58
CA VAL A 49 0.88 -8.69 -7.69
C VAL A 49 2.22 -8.23 -7.13
N PRO A 50 3.36 -8.84 -7.52
CA PRO A 50 4.67 -8.34 -7.15
C PRO A 50 4.90 -6.92 -7.66
N LEU A 51 5.55 -6.07 -6.87
CA LEU A 51 5.95 -4.71 -7.28
C LEU A 51 6.87 -4.72 -8.50
N SER A 52 7.59 -5.81 -8.77
CA SER A 52 8.41 -5.99 -9.98
C SER A 52 7.62 -5.80 -11.28
N PHE A 53 6.31 -6.08 -11.26
CA PHE A 53 5.45 -5.96 -12.43
C PHE A 53 5.24 -4.49 -12.79
N LEU A 54 5.34 -3.56 -11.83
CA LEU A 54 5.25 -2.12 -12.10
C LEU A 54 6.40 -1.62 -13.01
N ASN A 55 7.51 -2.34 -13.08
CA ASN A 55 8.62 -2.00 -13.99
C ASN A 55 8.41 -2.51 -15.42
N GLN A 56 7.37 -3.32 -15.65
CA GLN A 56 7.12 -3.91 -16.96
C GLN A 56 6.22 -2.98 -17.78
N PRO A 57 6.61 -2.62 -19.01
CA PRO A 57 5.86 -1.64 -19.83
C PRO A 57 4.43 -2.11 -20.11
N LEU A 58 4.22 -3.41 -20.34
CA LEU A 58 2.88 -3.98 -20.55
C LEU A 58 1.95 -3.77 -19.35
N PHE A 59 2.50 -3.81 -18.13
CA PHE A 59 1.72 -3.60 -16.93
C PHE A 59 1.45 -2.11 -16.69
N GLN A 60 2.41 -1.23 -17.02
CA GLN A 60 2.23 0.22 -16.97
C GLN A 60 1.13 0.68 -17.93
N ASP A 61 1.08 0.14 -19.16
CA ASP A 61 0.00 0.42 -20.11
C ASP A 61 -1.37 -0.02 -19.56
N LEU A 62 -1.42 -1.16 -18.86
CA LEU A 62 -2.65 -1.64 -18.21
C LEU A 62 -3.09 -0.70 -17.07
N LEU A 63 -2.14 -0.24 -16.26
CA LEU A 63 -2.41 0.71 -15.18
C LEU A 63 -2.86 2.07 -15.71
N SER A 64 -2.24 2.57 -16.78
CA SER A 64 -2.64 3.84 -17.41
C SER A 64 -4.07 3.80 -17.92
N LYS A 65 -4.49 2.67 -18.53
CA LYS A 65 -5.90 2.47 -18.93
C LYS A 65 -6.84 2.41 -17.73
N ALA A 66 -6.43 1.73 -16.66
CA ALA A 66 -7.23 1.65 -15.44
C ALA A 66 -7.38 3.03 -14.75
N GLU A 67 -6.33 3.84 -14.79
CA GLU A 67 -6.33 5.22 -14.30
C GLU A 67 -7.24 6.13 -15.14
N GLU A 68 -7.23 6.02 -16.47
CA GLU A 68 -8.11 6.83 -17.32
C GLU A 68 -9.60 6.57 -17.03
N GLU A 69 -9.95 5.32 -16.68
CA GLU A 69 -11.33 4.93 -16.39
C GLU A 69 -11.77 5.23 -14.94
N PHE A 70 -10.93 4.93 -13.94
CA PHE A 70 -11.30 5.05 -12.52
C PHE A 70 -10.64 6.23 -11.79
N GLY A 71 -9.70 6.91 -12.42
CA GLY A 71 -8.84 7.89 -11.77
C GLY A 71 -7.95 7.28 -10.69
N TYR A 72 -7.35 8.16 -9.87
CA TYR A 72 -6.50 7.77 -8.74
C TYR A 72 -7.26 7.60 -7.42
N ASP A 73 -8.57 7.90 -7.41
CA ASP A 73 -9.37 7.84 -6.19
C ASP A 73 -9.78 6.40 -5.89
N HIS A 74 -8.94 5.73 -5.11
CA HIS A 74 -9.18 4.37 -4.67
C HIS A 74 -9.37 4.36 -3.16
N PRO A 75 -10.62 4.40 -2.65
CA PRO A 75 -10.90 4.46 -1.21
C PRO A 75 -10.37 3.23 -0.45
N MET A 76 -10.16 2.10 -1.15
CA MET A 76 -9.59 0.87 -0.60
C MET A 76 -8.06 0.79 -0.70
N GLY A 77 -7.39 1.81 -1.25
CA GLY A 77 -5.93 1.88 -1.39
C GLY A 77 -5.34 0.81 -2.31
N ALA A 78 -6.14 0.29 -3.25
CA ALA A 78 -5.78 -0.76 -4.18
C ALA A 78 -6.20 -0.36 -5.59
N VAL A 79 -5.41 -0.75 -6.59
CA VAL A 79 -5.73 -0.49 -7.99
C VAL A 79 -6.91 -1.35 -8.40
N THR A 80 -7.90 -0.76 -9.07
CA THR A 80 -8.99 -1.51 -9.70
C THR A 80 -8.77 -1.53 -11.20
N ILE A 81 -8.71 -2.71 -11.80
CA ILE A 81 -8.52 -2.87 -13.25
C ILE A 81 -9.82 -3.39 -13.87
N PRO A 82 -10.42 -2.65 -14.81
CA PRO A 82 -11.63 -3.06 -15.53
C PRO A 82 -11.24 -4.01 -16.65
N CYS A 83 -10.77 -5.19 -16.29
CA CYS A 83 -10.51 -6.24 -17.25
C CYS A 83 -11.10 -7.55 -16.77
N ARG A 84 -11.35 -8.43 -17.73
CA ARG A 84 -11.73 -9.81 -17.47
C ARG A 84 -10.58 -10.48 -16.71
N GLU A 85 -10.93 -11.34 -15.77
CA GLU A 85 -9.94 -12.11 -14.99
C GLU A 85 -8.96 -12.84 -15.92
N ASP A 86 -9.45 -13.43 -17.01
CA ASP A 86 -8.63 -14.16 -17.98
C ASP A 86 -7.57 -13.27 -18.66
N ALA A 87 -7.93 -12.03 -19.02
CA ALA A 87 -7.01 -11.10 -19.65
C ALA A 87 -5.93 -10.63 -18.68
N PHE A 88 -6.30 -10.42 -17.41
CA PHE A 88 -5.34 -10.11 -16.36
C PHE A 88 -4.37 -11.27 -16.13
N LEU A 89 -4.87 -12.50 -16.07
CA LEU A 89 -4.04 -13.70 -15.90
C LEU A 89 -3.10 -13.92 -17.09
N ASP A 90 -3.57 -13.68 -18.32
CA ASP A 90 -2.72 -13.76 -19.53
C ASP A 90 -1.55 -12.76 -19.43
N VAL A 91 -1.83 -11.49 -19.14
CA VAL A 91 -0.79 -10.48 -18.95
C VAL A 91 0.14 -10.87 -17.80
N THR A 92 -0.41 -11.29 -16.67
CA THR A 92 0.38 -11.66 -15.48
C THR A 92 1.28 -12.88 -15.76
N SER A 93 0.82 -13.84 -16.56
CA SER A 93 1.58 -15.03 -16.95
C SER A 93 2.77 -14.73 -17.85
N ARG A 94 2.67 -13.68 -18.68
CA ARG A 94 3.74 -13.23 -19.58
C ARG A 94 4.82 -12.40 -18.89
N LEU A 95 4.56 -11.99 -17.65
CA LEU A 95 5.44 -11.15 -16.84
C LEU A 95 6.26 -11.95 -15.81
N ASN A 96 6.07 -13.28 -15.78
CA ASN A 96 6.71 -14.23 -14.86
C ASN A 96 7.90 -14.96 -15.50
#